data_AF-A0A0F9C1P0-F1
#
_entry.id   AF-A0A0F9C1P0-F1
#
_cell.length_a   1.000
_cell.length_b   1.000
_cell.length_c   1.000
_cell.angle_alpha   90.00
_cell.angle_beta   90.00
_cell.angle_gamma   90.00
#
_symmetry.space_group_name_H-M   'P 1'
#
loop_
_entity.id
_entity.type
_entity.pdbx_description
1 polymer ?
#
loop_
_entity_poly.entity_id
_entity_poly.type
_entity_poly.pdbx_seq_one_letter_code
_entity_poly.pdbx_strand_id
1 'polypeptide(L)' 'METQNNRQEKDNENGKRPSVDFIRTIIAEDIRTNKWGGNVITRFPPEPNGFLHIGHAKSICLNFGIAAENKEGRCHLRYD' A
#
# COMPACT_ATOMS: atom_id res chain seq x y z
N MET A 1 -6.99 -6.16 -47.77
CA MET A 1 -5.92 -6.71 -46.92
C MET A 1 -5.21 -5.50 -46.35
N GLU A 2 -5.27 -5.11 -45.08
CA GLU A 2 -5.83 -5.64 -43.83
C GLU A 2 -6.30 -4.42 -43.02
N THR A 3 -7.47 -4.51 -42.41
CA THR A 3 -7.97 -3.55 -41.42
C THR A 3 -7.21 -3.76 -40.11
N GLN A 4 -6.39 -2.80 -39.69
CA GLN A 4 -5.82 -2.80 -38.34
C GLN A 4 -6.81 -2.18 -37.35
N ASN A 5 -7.36 -3.07 -36.53
CA ASN A 5 -8.16 -2.81 -35.35
C ASN A 5 -7.20 -2.63 -34.17
N ASN A 6 -7.22 -1.49 -33.46
CA ASN A 6 -6.60 -1.41 -32.13
C ASN A 6 -7.46 -0.58 -31.17
N ARG A 7 -8.26 -1.31 -30.40
CA ARG A 7 -8.77 -0.97 -29.05
C ARG A 7 -7.53 -0.73 -28.16
N GLN A 8 -7.45 0.11 -27.13
CA GLN A 8 -8.33 0.82 -26.20
C GLN A 8 -7.44 1.99 -25.68
N GLU A 9 -7.96 3.11 -25.18
CA GLU A 9 -8.32 3.26 -23.77
C GLU A 9 -9.36 4.37 -23.67
N LYS A 10 -10.56 4.00 -23.23
CA LYS A 10 -11.55 4.98 -22.79
C LYS A 10 -11.14 5.38 -21.39
N ASP A 11 -10.66 6.61 -21.24
CA ASP A 11 -10.53 7.26 -19.94
C ASP A 11 -11.91 7.23 -19.27
N ASN A 12 -12.01 6.44 -18.21
CA ASN A 12 -13.24 6.29 -17.45
C ASN A 12 -13.39 7.54 -16.57
N GLU A 13 -14.05 8.56 -17.13
CA GLU A 13 -14.43 9.82 -16.48
C GLU A 13 -15.48 9.61 -15.37
N ASN A 14 -15.14 8.86 -14.32
CA ASN A 14 -15.79 8.99 -13.00
C ASN A 14 -15.00 8.33 -11.85
N GLY A 15 -13.67 8.29 -11.95
CA GLY A 15 -12.82 7.71 -10.91
C GLY A 15 -12.55 8.73 -9.81
N LYS A 16 -13.43 8.84 -8.80
CA LYS A 16 -13.05 9.44 -7.52
C LYS A 16 -11.90 8.59 -6.99
N ARG A 17 -10.64 9.00 -7.26
CA ARG A 17 -9.46 8.34 -6.70
C ARG A 17 -9.76 8.18 -5.21
N PRO A 18 -9.69 6.97 -4.64
CA PRO A 18 -9.96 6.80 -3.23
C PRO A 18 -9.10 7.82 -2.49
N SER A 19 -9.71 8.58 -1.59
CA SER A 19 -8.98 9.54 -0.76
C SER A 19 -7.83 8.77 -0.14
N VAL A 20 -6.60 9.08 -0.53
CA VAL A 20 -5.41 8.49 0.09
C VAL A 20 -5.50 8.81 1.58
N ASP A 21 -5.35 7.79 2.43
CA ASP A 21 -5.34 8.03 3.86
C ASP A 21 -4.13 8.90 4.25
N PHE A 22 -4.22 9.55 5.41
CA PHE A 22 -3.19 10.47 5.85
C PHE A 22 -1.82 9.80 6.06
N ILE A 23 -1.78 8.48 6.34
CA ILE A 23 -0.54 7.73 6.55
C ILE A 23 0.23 7.66 5.22
N ARG A 24 -0.46 7.36 4.12
CA ARG A 24 0.13 7.35 2.77
C ARG A 24 0.63 8.72 2.36
N THR A 25 -0.09 9.79 2.70
CA THR A 25 0.35 11.17 2.45
C THR A 25 1.66 11.48 3.17
N ILE A 26 1.79 11.09 4.44
CA ILE A 26 3.03 11.28 5.22
C ILE A 26 4.18 10.47 4.61
N ILE A 27 3.93 9.22 4.23
CA ILE A 27 4.96 8.35 3.63
C ILE A 27 5.43 8.91 2.28
N ALA A 28 4.51 9.38 1.44
CA ALA A 28 4.86 9.98 0.16
C ALA A 28 5.77 11.20 0.34
N GLU A 29 5.51 12.03 1.36
CA GLU A 29 6.35 13.18 1.69
C GLU A 29 7.73 12.77 2.24
N ASP A 30 7.78 11.77 3.13
CA ASP A 30 9.04 11.22 3.65
C ASP A 30 9.89 10.59 2.53
N ILE A 31 9.27 9.95 1.53
CA ILE A 31 9.94 9.46 0.31
C ILE A 31 10.43 10.61 -0.56
N ARG A 32 9.57 11.62 -0.80
CA ARG A 32 9.91 12.79 -1.62
C ARG A 32 11.11 13.57 -1.06
N THR A 33 11.19 13.67 0.27
CA THR A 33 12.29 14.32 0.99
C THR A 33 13.49 13.39 1.21
N ASN A 34 13.40 12.14 0.75
CA ASN A 34 14.42 11.10 0.91
C ASN A 34 14.89 10.90 2.37
N LYS A 35 13.98 11.14 3.33
CA LYS A 35 14.30 11.17 4.76
C LYS A 35 14.90 9.85 5.28
N TRP A 36 14.41 8.72 4.76
CA TRP A 36 14.84 7.38 5.14
C TRP A 36 15.58 6.65 4.02
N GLY A 37 16.20 7.39 3.09
CA GLY A 37 16.84 6.82 1.91
C GLY A 37 15.85 6.10 0.99
N GLY A 38 14.59 6.54 0.96
CA GLY A 38 13.51 5.94 0.19
C GLY A 38 12.91 4.65 0.77
N ASN A 39 13.42 4.16 1.92
CA ASN A 39 12.93 2.93 2.53
C ASN A 39 11.60 3.14 3.27
N VAL A 40 10.68 2.18 3.12
CA VAL A 40 9.43 2.12 3.88
C VAL A 40 9.38 0.80 4.63
N ILE A 41 9.57 0.82 5.95
CA ILE A 41 9.58 -0.39 6.77
C ILE A 41 8.44 -0.34 7.78
N THR A 42 7.45 -1.20 7.61
CA THR A 42 6.29 -1.35 8.50
C THR A 42 6.39 -2.64 9.32
N ARG A 43 5.50 -2.81 10.31
CA ARG A 43 5.39 -4.06 11.06
C ARG A 43 3.97 -4.31 11.54
N PHE A 44 3.53 -5.57 11.45
CA PHE A 44 2.32 -6.06 12.10
C PHE A 44 2.72 -6.88 13.34
N PRO A 45 2.50 -6.36 14.56
CA PRO A 45 2.99 -7.00 15.78
C PRO A 45 1.87 -7.60 16.65
N PRO A 46 1.29 -8.78 16.30
CA PRO A 46 0.32 -9.42 17.17
C PRO A 46 1.00 -10.07 18.39
N GLU A 47 0.36 -10.00 19.56
CA GLU A 47 0.78 -10.81 20.71
C GLU A 47 0.48 -12.30 20.43
N PRO A 48 1.38 -13.25 20.77
CA PRO A 48 1.22 -14.67 20.50
C PRO A 48 0.33 -15.37 21.53
N ASN A 49 -0.68 -14.68 22.05
CA ASN A 49 -1.56 -15.16 23.13
C ASN A 49 -3.03 -15.35 22.71
N GLY A 50 -3.36 -15.13 21.43
CA GLY A 50 -4.72 -15.28 20.92
C GLY A 50 -4.80 -15.46 19.41
N PHE A 51 -5.97 -15.91 18.93
CA PHE A 51 -6.24 -16.02 17.49
C PHE A 51 -6.59 -14.68 16.88
N LEU A 52 -6.11 -14.45 15.66
CA LEU A 52 -6.49 -13.27 14.89
C LEU A 52 -7.97 -13.33 14.49
N HIS A 53 -8.74 -12.30 14.85
CA HIS A 53 -10.09 -12.06 14.33
C HIS A 53 -10.10 -10.96 13.25
N ILE A 54 -11.27 -10.71 12.64
CA ILE A 54 -11.48 -9.76 11.53
C ILE A 54 -10.98 -8.33 11.80
N GLY A 55 -10.89 -7.91 13.06
CA GLY A 55 -10.36 -6.60 13.43
C GLY A 55 -8.88 -6.44 13.05
N HIS A 56 -8.10 -7.53 13.12
CA HIS A 56 -6.70 -7.54 12.72
C HIS A 56 -6.51 -7.36 11.21
N ALA A 57 -7.51 -7.74 10.40
CA ALA A 57 -7.41 -7.62 8.94
C ALA A 57 -7.13 -6.17 8.52
N LYS A 58 -7.69 -5.17 9.21
CA LYS A 58 -7.40 -3.75 8.93
C LYS A 58 -5.93 -3.41 9.15
N SER A 59 -5.33 -3.88 10.25
CA SER A 59 -3.93 -3.64 10.55
C SER A 59 -3.00 -4.40 9.59
N ILE A 60 -3.36 -5.62 9.22
CA ILE A 60 -2.63 -6.43 8.24
C ILE A 60 -2.64 -5.74 6.88
N CYS A 61 -3.82 -5.43 6.33
CA CYS A 61 -3.96 -4.79 5.02
C CYS A 61 -3.25 -3.43 4.99
N LEU A 62 -3.28 -2.67 6.09
CA LEU A 62 -2.56 -1.40 6.17
C LEU A 62 -1.05 -1.59 6.14
N ASN A 63 -0.48 -2.40 7.05
CA ASN A 63 0.97 -2.52 7.19
C ASN A 63 1.61 -3.22 5.98
N PHE A 64 1.04 -4.33 5.54
CA PHE A 64 1.54 -5.06 4.38
C PHE A 64 1.21 -4.33 3.07
N GLY A 65 0.05 -3.68 2.98
CA GLY A 65 -0.32 -2.89 1.80
C GLY A 65 0.63 -1.71 1.59
N ILE A 66 0.91 -0.93 2.64
CA ILE A 66 1.89 0.16 2.57
C ILE A 66 3.26 -0.35 2.10
N ALA A 67 3.74 -1.47 2.65
CA ALA A 67 5.02 -2.02 2.20
C ALA A 67 4.99 -2.45 0.72
N ALA A 68 3.92 -3.11 0.28
CA ALA A 68 3.80 -3.57 -1.11
C ALA A 68 3.64 -2.42 -2.13
N GLU A 69 3.04 -1.29 -1.73
CA GLU A 69 2.84 -0.12 -2.58
C GLU A 69 4.12 0.67 -2.86
N ASN A 70 5.18 0.48 -2.06
CA ASN A 70 6.41 1.26 -2.13
C ASN A 70 7.59 0.40 -2.59
N LYS A 71 8.42 0.93 -3.49
CA LYS A 71 9.50 0.18 -4.18
C LYS A 71 10.50 -0.48 -3.21
N GLU A 72 10.97 0.26 -2.21
CA GLU A 72 11.89 -0.23 -1.17
C GLU A 72 11.14 -0.60 0.12
N GLY A 73 9.94 -1.15 -0.05
CA GLY A 73 9.02 -1.46 1.02
C GLY A 73 9.22 -2.83 1.63
N ARG A 74 9.20 -2.92 2.97
CA ARG A 74 9.23 -4.17 3.73
C ARG A 74 8.27 -4.13 4.90
N CYS A 75 7.59 -5.24 5.18
CA CYS A 75 6.76 -5.40 6.37
C CYS A 75 7.27 -6.57 7.20
N HIS A 76 7.53 -6.36 8.49
CA HIS A 76 7.88 -7.42 9.42
C HIS A 76 6.62 -7.95 10.14
N LEU A 77 6.43 -9.27 10.13
CA LEU A 77 5.58 -9.95 11.11
C LEU A 77 6.42 -10.18 12.36
N ARG A 78 6.01 -9.62 13.50
CA ARG A 78 6.76 -9.74 14.77
C ARG A 78 5.81 -10.15 15.88
N TYR A 79 6.05 -11.25 16.56
CA TYR A 79 5.33 -11.51 17.80
C TYR A 79 5.91 -10.63 18.91
N ASP A 80 5.05 -9.85 19.56
CA ASP A 80 5.40 -9.09 20.78
C ASP A 80 5.08 -9.96 22.01
#